data_AF-A0A1F3E996-F1
#
_entry.id   AF-A0A1F3E996-F1
#
_cell.length_a   1.000
_cell.length_b   1.000
_cell.length_c   1.000
_cell.angle_alpha   90.00
_cell.angle_beta   90.00
_cell.angle_gamma   90.00
#
_symmetry.space_group_name_H-M   'P 1'
#
loop_
_entity.id
_entity.type
_entity.pdbx_description
1 polymer ?
#
loop_
_entity_poly.entity_id
_entity_poly.type
_entity_poly.pdbx_seq_one_letter_code
_entity_poly.pdbx_strand_id
1 'polypeptide(L)'
;IKLYISQNVPLNGFDEVKLPTYEGFWTKEIEVPQQVNFTREVYNGKIYQSGILKKTILFPQQTGSIRIDPFEITCLIRQRIRPQQGFFDDFFDNYTVVKAKVVSDPITVNVKDLPSPPEKFTGAVGNFSFTGAIDKTSVASNEAVTLKLTVSGSGNLSLINAPKLELPQDFEAYEPKTSDRTVANDNGLSGTVSFEYLFIPRFAGNFTIPAVEFVFFNPNTRQYETRKTEAYQMTVTKGSDDQNASVMSSYSKQNVTMIGKDIRFIKQNKSKLKPKGSSFFGTFEFYSIYVLSLIAFAIVFVLNRKKIKESANLALVRNKRANKVALKRLKDAARFLKNNQAEQFYESVIKALWGYLSDKLSIPVADLNREKASATLLEKSIDQNTVNELMKIIDDCEFARYAPAAFSGTMNEIYDGAARVMGIFEKQIK
;
A
#
# COMPACT_ATOMS: atom_id res chain seq x y z
N ILE A 1 -4.26 9.59 16.00
CA ILE A 1 -4.78 10.17 14.73
C ILE A 1 -5.85 9.26 14.15
N LYS A 2 -7.08 9.76 14.04
CA LYS A 2 -8.24 9.07 13.46
C LYS A 2 -8.78 9.92 12.31
N LEU A 3 -9.03 9.30 11.16
CA LEU A 3 -9.57 9.95 9.97
C LEU A 3 -11.06 9.65 9.86
N TYR A 4 -11.87 10.67 9.55
CA TYR A 4 -13.31 10.54 9.32
C TYR A 4 -13.62 10.86 7.86
N ILE A 5 -14.28 9.93 7.17
CA ILE A 5 -14.62 10.02 5.75
C ILE A 5 -16.12 9.86 5.58
N SER A 6 -16.75 10.70 4.75
CA SER A 6 -18.18 10.56 4.48
C SER A 6 -18.45 9.26 3.69
N GLN A 7 -19.57 8.58 3.96
CA GLN A 7 -19.86 7.25 3.39
C GLN A 7 -19.80 7.17 1.85
N ASN A 8 -20.05 8.28 1.16
CA ASN A 8 -20.13 8.34 -0.29
C ASN A 8 -18.80 8.79 -0.95
N VAL A 9 -17.71 8.91 -0.19
CA VAL A 9 -16.41 9.33 -0.71
C VAL A 9 -15.57 8.10 -1.03
N PRO A 10 -15.33 7.78 -2.32
CA PRO A 10 -14.51 6.63 -2.71
C PRO A 10 -13.02 6.95 -2.52
N LEU A 11 -12.51 6.66 -1.32
CA LEU A 11 -11.09 6.76 -0.99
C LEU A 11 -10.31 5.67 -1.74
N ASN A 12 -9.30 6.08 -2.51
CA ASN A 12 -8.40 5.20 -3.26
C ASN A 12 -7.03 5.02 -2.57
N GLY A 13 -6.64 5.96 -1.70
CA GLY A 13 -5.37 5.90 -0.99
C GLY A 13 -4.98 7.20 -0.31
N PHE A 14 -3.74 7.23 0.19
CA PHE A 14 -3.14 8.38 0.86
C PHE A 14 -1.83 8.76 0.17
N ASP A 15 -1.53 10.05 0.19
CA ASP A 15 -0.32 10.67 -0.33
C ASP A 15 0.14 11.78 0.65
N GLU A 16 1.38 12.24 0.53
CA GLU A 16 1.91 13.42 1.25
C GLU A 16 1.59 13.46 2.77
N VAL A 17 1.88 12.37 3.49
CA VAL A 17 1.61 12.28 4.94
C VAL A 17 2.64 13.11 5.71
N LYS A 18 2.18 14.15 6.43
CA LYS A 18 3.00 14.94 7.36
C LYS A 18 2.58 14.67 8.79
N LEU A 19 3.46 14.02 9.54
CA LEU A 19 3.25 13.72 10.95
C LEU A 19 3.42 14.98 11.81
N PRO A 20 2.62 15.13 12.88
CA PRO A 20 2.85 16.20 13.84
C PRO A 20 4.19 15.99 14.54
N THR A 21 4.86 17.10 14.86
CA THR A 21 5.99 17.08 15.77
C THR A 21 5.45 16.95 17.19
N TYR A 22 6.14 16.16 18.01
CA TYR A 22 5.81 15.96 19.42
C TYR A 22 6.89 16.60 20.30
N GLU A 23 7.34 17.80 19.94
CA GLU A 23 8.34 18.53 20.72
C GLU A 23 7.87 18.71 22.18
N GLY A 24 8.78 18.50 23.13
CA GLY A 24 8.45 18.48 24.56
C GLY A 24 7.83 17.16 25.06
N PHE A 25 7.67 16.14 24.21
CA PHE A 25 7.24 14.80 24.62
C PHE A 25 8.26 13.73 24.25
N TRP A 26 8.44 12.75 25.14
CA TRP A 26 8.94 11.45 24.76
C TRP A 26 7.76 10.61 24.26
N THR A 27 7.95 9.89 23.15
CA THR A 27 6.84 9.24 22.45
C THR A 27 7.07 7.75 22.28
N LYS A 28 6.01 6.96 22.43
CA LYS A 28 5.99 5.53 22.08
C LYS A 28 4.82 5.24 21.16
N GLU A 29 5.09 4.70 19.98
CA GLU A 29 4.05 4.32 19.03
C GLU A 29 3.38 3.01 19.45
N ILE A 30 2.07 2.93 19.23
CA ILE A 30 1.29 1.70 19.35
C ILE A 30 1.10 1.19 17.93
N GLU A 31 1.44 -0.07 17.70
CA GLU A 31 1.27 -0.70 16.39
C GLU A 31 -0.20 -0.66 15.96
N VAL A 32 -0.41 -0.21 14.73
CA VAL A 32 -1.72 -0.21 14.07
C VAL A 32 -1.63 -1.07 12.81
N PRO A 33 -2.70 -1.77 12.41
CA PRO A 33 -2.70 -2.56 11.18
C PRO A 33 -2.30 -1.71 9.97
N GLN A 34 -1.49 -2.26 9.07
CA GLN A 34 -1.04 -1.56 7.86
C GLN A 34 -2.23 -1.18 6.94
N GLN A 35 -3.27 -2.01 6.93
CA GLN A 35 -4.53 -1.70 6.24
C GLN A 35 -5.49 -1.03 7.21
N VAL A 36 -5.93 0.18 6.87
CA VAL A 36 -6.87 0.96 7.69
C VAL A 36 -8.25 0.31 7.61
N ASN A 37 -8.67 -0.29 8.71
CA ASN A 37 -10.04 -0.81 8.86
C ASN A 37 -10.98 0.35 9.18
N PHE A 38 -11.85 0.70 8.23
CA PHE A 38 -12.86 1.71 8.42
C PHE A 38 -14.10 1.12 9.11
N THR A 39 -14.54 1.74 10.20
CA THR A 39 -15.78 1.39 10.91
C THR A 39 -16.77 2.54 10.84
N ARG A 40 -18.07 2.26 10.96
CA ARG A 40 -19.10 3.30 10.96
C ARG A 40 -19.15 3.96 12.34
N GLU A 41 -19.02 5.28 12.39
CA GLU A 41 -19.03 6.07 13.62
C GLU A 41 -19.88 7.34 13.42
N VAL A 42 -20.59 7.77 14.46
CA VAL A 42 -21.33 9.04 14.45
C VAL A 42 -20.43 10.12 15.04
N TYR A 43 -20.16 11.17 14.28
CA TYR A 43 -19.36 12.31 14.70
C TYR A 43 -20.09 13.61 14.36
N ASN A 44 -20.26 14.49 15.34
CA ASN A 44 -21.03 15.75 15.23
C ASN A 44 -22.42 15.58 14.56
N GLY A 45 -23.15 14.52 14.95
CA GLY A 45 -24.50 14.23 14.44
C GLY A 45 -24.56 13.70 13.00
N LYS A 46 -23.42 13.50 12.34
CA LYS A 46 -23.32 12.91 10.99
C LYS A 46 -22.62 11.56 11.05
N ILE A 47 -22.95 10.71 10.09
CA ILE A 47 -22.41 9.35 10.00
C ILE A 47 -21.17 9.36 9.11
N TYR A 48 -20.06 8.92 9.66
CA TYR A 48 -18.78 8.79 8.96
C TYR A 48 -18.30 7.34 8.97
N GLN A 49 -17.41 7.03 8.04
CA GLN A 49 -16.47 5.92 8.14
C GLN A 49 -15.21 6.45 8.82
N SER A 50 -14.81 5.86 9.95
CA SER A 50 -13.64 6.26 10.70
C SER A 50 -12.57 5.19 10.69
N GLY A 51 -11.31 5.61 10.52
CA GLY A 51 -10.15 4.73 10.45
C GLY A 51 -9.01 5.27 11.29
N ILE A 52 -8.32 4.41 12.03
CA ILE A 52 -7.18 4.81 12.86
C ILE A 52 -5.92 4.75 12.01
N LEU A 53 -5.27 5.90 11.80
CA LEU A 53 -4.05 5.99 10.99
C LEU A 53 -2.79 5.81 11.84
N LYS A 54 -2.82 6.27 13.10
CA LYS A 54 -1.66 6.21 14.00
C LYS A 54 -2.11 6.35 15.45
N LYS A 55 -1.47 5.60 16.35
CA LYS A 55 -1.62 5.74 17.80
C LYS A 55 -0.25 5.97 18.43
N THR A 56 -0.14 6.96 19.32
CA THR A 56 1.11 7.34 19.96
C THR A 56 0.83 7.75 21.39
N ILE A 57 1.60 7.20 22.33
CA ILE A 57 1.61 7.59 23.73
C ILE A 57 2.63 8.71 23.88
N LEU A 58 2.23 9.77 24.58
CA LEU A 58 3.05 10.96 24.80
C LEU A 58 3.33 11.13 26.30
N PHE A 59 4.60 11.23 26.67
CA PHE A 59 5.04 11.53 28.03
C PHE A 59 5.71 12.90 28.06
N PRO A 60 5.12 13.91 28.72
CA PRO A 60 5.67 15.26 28.71
C PRO A 60 7.02 15.32 29.44
N GLN A 61 7.96 16.08 28.88
CA GLN A 61 9.31 16.30 29.41
C GLN A 61 9.48 17.68 30.03
N GLN A 62 8.49 18.56 29.87
CA GLN A 62 8.45 19.91 30.41
C GLN A 62 7.04 20.26 30.87
N THR A 63 6.94 21.24 31.75
CA THR A 63 5.66 21.70 32.30
C THR A 63 5.10 22.88 31.51
N GLY A 64 3.85 23.24 31.76
CA GLY A 64 3.16 24.32 31.05
C GLY A 64 2.41 23.86 29.81
N SER A 65 2.17 24.81 28.89
CA SER A 65 1.33 24.58 27.72
C SER A 65 2.17 24.14 26.53
N ILE A 66 1.99 22.89 26.10
CA ILE A 66 2.71 22.32 24.95
C ILE A 66 1.72 22.14 23.79
N ARG A 67 2.01 22.79 22.67
CA ARG A 67 1.21 22.69 21.45
C ARG A 67 1.72 21.54 20.58
N ILE A 68 0.80 20.66 20.18
CA ILE A 68 1.01 19.61 19.20
C ILE A 68 0.49 20.14 17.86
N ASP A 69 1.37 20.16 16.87
CA ASP A 69 1.02 20.64 15.54
C ASP A 69 -0.01 19.73 14.84
N PRO A 70 -0.73 20.26 13.83
CA PRO A 70 -1.65 19.47 13.03
C PRO A 70 -1.00 18.27 12.33
N PHE A 71 -1.76 17.19 12.20
CA PHE A 71 -1.48 16.12 11.24
C PHE A 71 -2.04 16.53 9.88
N GLU A 72 -1.24 16.39 8.82
CA GLU A 72 -1.67 16.68 7.44
C GLU A 72 -1.57 15.42 6.58
N ILE A 73 -2.57 15.18 5.75
CA ILE A 73 -2.58 14.05 4.81
C ILE A 73 -3.32 14.43 3.53
N THR A 74 -2.84 13.96 2.39
CA THR A 74 -3.54 14.12 1.11
C THR A 74 -4.30 12.82 0.80
N CYS A 75 -5.63 12.88 0.81
CA CYS A 75 -6.50 11.78 0.43
C CYS A 75 -6.69 11.73 -1.09
N LEU A 76 -6.53 10.55 -1.68
CA LEU A 76 -6.76 10.32 -3.11
C LEU A 76 -8.21 9.85 -3.31
N ILE A 77 -9.07 10.70 -3.87
CA ILE A 77 -10.50 10.43 -4.05
C ILE A 77 -10.79 10.14 -5.52
N ARG A 78 -11.47 9.03 -5.81
CA ARG A 78 -11.83 8.65 -7.18
C ARG A 78 -13.14 9.33 -7.61
N GLN A 79 -13.07 10.37 -8.44
CA GLN A 79 -14.25 11.06 -8.94
C GLN A 79 -14.59 10.61 -10.36
N ARG A 80 -15.87 10.26 -10.60
CA ARG A 80 -16.36 9.98 -11.96
C ARG A 80 -16.43 11.27 -12.76
N ILE A 81 -15.82 11.30 -13.92
CA ILE A 81 -15.92 12.45 -14.84
C ILE A 81 -17.31 12.40 -15.46
N ARG A 82 -18.04 13.53 -15.48
CA ARG A 82 -19.30 13.60 -16.23
C ARG A 82 -18.97 13.53 -17.72
N PRO A 83 -19.51 12.56 -18.47
CA PRO A 83 -19.26 12.47 -19.90
C PRO A 83 -19.84 13.69 -20.61
N GLN A 84 -19.05 14.29 -21.50
CA GLN A 84 -19.60 15.15 -22.56
C GLN A 84 -20.31 14.21 -23.54
N GLN A 85 -21.56 14.55 -23.90
CA GLN A 85 -22.47 13.74 -24.74
C GLN A 85 -21.76 13.11 -25.96
N GLY A 86 -21.40 11.83 -25.84
CA GLY A 86 -20.75 11.05 -26.90
C GLY A 86 -21.24 9.60 -26.88
N PHE A 87 -21.59 9.08 -28.06
CA PHE A 87 -22.25 7.79 -28.26
C PHE A 87 -21.41 6.54 -27.89
N PHE A 88 -20.15 6.70 -27.48
CA PHE A 88 -19.18 5.62 -27.19
C PHE A 88 -18.69 5.60 -25.72
N ASP A 89 -19.20 6.49 -24.86
CA ASP A 89 -18.61 6.74 -23.52
C ASP A 89 -19.01 5.72 -22.43
N ASP A 90 -20.06 4.92 -22.63
CA ASP A 90 -20.50 3.92 -21.64
C ASP A 90 -19.56 2.70 -21.52
N PHE A 91 -18.58 2.56 -22.41
CA PHE A 91 -17.62 1.44 -22.40
C PHE A 91 -16.34 1.70 -21.59
N PHE A 92 -16.02 2.96 -21.29
CA PHE A 92 -14.83 3.33 -20.52
C PHE A 92 -15.26 4.07 -19.26
N ASP A 93 -15.11 3.39 -18.12
CA ASP A 93 -15.44 3.94 -16.81
C ASP A 93 -14.38 5.02 -16.48
N ASN A 94 -14.63 6.25 -16.92
CA ASN A 94 -13.71 7.39 -16.83
C ASN A 94 -13.73 7.98 -15.41
N TYR A 95 -12.71 7.66 -14.61
CA TYR A 95 -12.48 8.27 -13.31
C TYR A 95 -11.19 9.08 -13.30
N THR A 96 -11.21 10.20 -12.58
CA THR A 96 -10.00 10.94 -12.21
C THR A 96 -9.74 10.79 -10.72
N VAL A 97 -8.48 10.88 -10.32
CA VAL A 97 -8.07 10.91 -8.91
C VAL A 97 -7.90 12.36 -8.51
N VAL A 98 -8.75 12.84 -7.60
CA VAL A 98 -8.66 14.17 -7.02
C VAL A 98 -7.88 14.07 -5.71
N LYS A 99 -6.86 14.92 -5.56
CA LYS A 99 -6.13 15.09 -4.31
C LYS A 99 -6.91 16.02 -3.38
N ALA A 100 -7.32 15.52 -2.21
CA ALA A 100 -7.97 16.31 -1.18
C ALA A 100 -7.08 16.36 0.06
N LYS A 101 -6.47 17.52 0.33
CA LYS A 101 -5.66 17.74 1.52
C LYS A 101 -6.56 17.91 2.74
N VAL A 102 -6.28 17.14 3.80
CA VAL A 102 -6.98 17.17 5.08
C VAL A 102 -5.97 17.50 6.17
N VAL A 103 -6.33 18.42 7.04
CA VAL A 103 -5.50 18.89 8.15
C VAL A 103 -6.30 18.76 9.43
N SER A 104 -5.70 18.18 10.48
CA SER A 104 -6.34 18.08 11.78
C SER A 104 -6.30 19.41 12.53
N ASP A 105 -7.14 19.57 13.53
CA ASP A 105 -6.97 20.67 14.47
C ASP A 105 -5.68 20.47 15.30
N PRO A 106 -4.97 21.56 15.65
CA PRO A 106 -3.87 21.50 16.61
C PRO A 106 -4.42 21.19 18.00
N ILE A 107 -3.64 20.48 18.82
CA ILE A 107 -4.02 20.16 20.19
C ILE A 107 -3.05 20.85 21.13
N THR A 108 -3.54 21.44 22.23
CA THR A 108 -2.70 22.02 23.27
C THR A 108 -2.87 21.22 24.55
N VAL A 109 -1.76 20.72 25.10
CA VAL A 109 -1.71 19.93 26.33
C VAL A 109 -1.14 20.80 27.44
N ASN A 110 -1.91 20.99 28.51
CA ASN A 110 -1.45 21.73 29.68
C ASN A 110 -0.88 20.74 30.71
N VAL A 111 0.44 20.67 30.79
CA VAL A 111 1.18 19.81 31.72
C VAL A 111 1.33 20.53 33.05
N LYS A 112 0.83 19.89 34.12
CA LYS A 112 0.95 20.42 35.48
C LYS A 112 2.33 20.14 36.05
N ASP A 113 2.84 21.07 36.85
CA ASP A 113 4.02 20.83 37.65
C ASP A 113 3.76 19.69 38.65
N LEU A 114 4.79 18.89 38.88
CA LEU A 114 4.83 17.99 40.03
C LEU A 114 5.07 18.83 41.30
N PRO A 115 4.58 18.39 42.48
CA PRO A 115 4.98 19.02 43.75
C PRO A 115 6.50 18.93 43.94
N SER A 116 7.05 19.61 44.97
CA SER A 116 8.48 19.54 45.24
C SER A 116 8.93 18.07 45.39
N PRO A 117 9.86 17.57 44.56
CA PRO A 117 10.24 16.17 44.56
C PRO A 117 11.04 15.81 45.83
N PRO A 118 10.76 14.66 46.47
CA PRO A 118 11.61 14.12 47.53
C PRO A 118 13.01 13.72 47.04
N GLU A 119 14.01 13.63 47.93
CA GLU A 119 15.43 13.39 47.61
C GLU A 119 15.71 12.11 46.77
N LYS A 120 14.84 11.10 46.86
CA LYS A 120 14.99 9.81 46.15
C LYS A 120 13.98 9.60 45.01
N PHE A 121 13.37 10.68 44.54
CA PHE A 121 12.46 10.61 43.40
C PHE A 121 13.20 10.14 42.13
N THR A 122 12.72 9.05 41.52
CA THR A 122 13.39 8.42 40.37
C THR A 122 12.97 9.02 39.02
N GLY A 123 12.08 10.03 39.02
CA GLY A 123 11.42 10.51 37.80
C GLY A 123 10.22 9.66 37.38
N ALA A 124 9.88 8.62 38.15
CA ALA A 124 8.77 7.72 37.87
C ALA A 124 7.41 8.38 38.15
N VAL A 125 6.52 8.37 37.15
CA VAL A 125 5.14 8.87 37.20
C VAL A 125 4.21 7.77 36.69
N GLY A 126 3.36 7.27 37.57
CA GLY A 126 2.48 6.15 37.26
C GLY A 126 2.06 5.34 38.50
N ASN A 127 1.63 4.11 38.27
CA ASN A 127 1.29 3.17 39.32
C ASN A 127 2.23 1.95 39.21
N PHE A 128 3.03 1.74 40.25
CA PHE A 128 4.14 0.78 40.21
C PHE A 128 4.20 -0.12 41.44
N SER A 129 4.64 -1.35 41.19
CA SER A 129 5.20 -2.26 42.19
C SER A 129 6.72 -2.31 42.05
N PHE A 130 7.39 -2.63 43.15
CA PHE A 130 8.85 -2.65 43.23
C PHE A 130 9.30 -3.86 44.04
N THR A 131 10.20 -4.66 43.46
CA THR A 131 10.77 -5.85 44.11
C THR A 131 12.28 -5.90 43.92
N GLY A 132 12.96 -6.55 44.86
CA GLY A 132 14.40 -6.82 44.79
C GLY A 132 14.68 -8.32 44.88
N ALA A 133 15.74 -8.78 44.23
CA ALA A 133 16.25 -10.13 44.37
C ALA A 133 17.78 -10.10 44.29
N ILE A 134 18.45 -10.69 45.27
CA ILE A 134 19.90 -10.89 45.26
C ILE A 134 20.22 -12.33 44.85
N ASP A 135 21.27 -12.54 44.07
CA ASP A 135 21.64 -13.87 43.58
C ASP A 135 22.31 -14.74 44.66
N LYS A 136 23.07 -14.11 45.57
CA LYS A 136 23.81 -14.79 46.65
C LYS A 136 23.83 -13.93 47.93
N THR A 137 23.74 -14.60 49.07
CA THR A 137 23.89 -14.00 50.42
C THR A 137 25.12 -14.51 51.16
N SER A 138 25.82 -15.52 50.63
CA SER A 138 27.09 -16.00 51.15
C SER A 138 28.09 -16.08 50.01
N VAL A 139 29.18 -15.31 50.08
CA VAL A 139 30.18 -15.20 49.00
C VAL A 139 31.60 -15.07 49.57
N ALA A 140 32.61 -15.39 48.78
CA ALA A 140 34.00 -15.07 49.14
C ALA A 140 34.32 -13.60 48.84
N SER A 141 35.30 -13.01 49.54
CA SER A 141 35.83 -11.71 49.16
C SER A 141 36.37 -11.74 47.72
N ASN A 142 36.16 -10.66 46.96
CA ASN A 142 36.42 -10.53 45.52
C ASN A 142 35.50 -11.34 44.59
N GLU A 143 34.49 -12.03 45.12
CA GLU A 143 33.44 -12.67 44.32
C GLU A 143 32.31 -11.68 44.01
N ALA A 144 31.88 -11.61 42.75
CA ALA A 144 30.82 -10.67 42.36
C ALA A 144 29.42 -11.14 42.78
N VAL A 145 28.62 -10.18 43.23
CA VAL A 145 27.21 -10.35 43.63
C VAL A 145 26.33 -9.48 42.74
N THR A 146 25.15 -10.01 42.38
CA THR A 146 24.17 -9.30 41.56
C THR A 146 22.89 -9.03 42.35
N LEU A 147 22.51 -7.76 42.48
CA LEU A 147 21.20 -7.34 42.97
C LEU A 147 20.32 -6.89 41.79
N LYS A 148 19.21 -7.58 41.57
CA LYS A 148 18.22 -7.23 40.57
C LYS A 148 17.04 -6.51 41.20
N LEU A 149 16.86 -5.24 40.85
CA LEU A 149 15.71 -4.44 41.20
C LEU A 149 14.72 -4.44 40.04
N THR A 150 13.44 -4.69 40.31
CA THR A 150 12.40 -4.82 39.29
C THR A 150 11.24 -3.87 39.59
N VAL A 151 10.96 -2.96 38.66
CA VAL A 151 9.81 -2.05 38.68
C VAL A 151 8.79 -2.57 37.68
N SER A 152 7.55 -2.83 38.11
CA SER A 152 6.47 -3.27 37.22
C SER A 152 5.24 -2.39 37.39
N GLY A 153 4.47 -2.17 36.32
CA GLY A 153 3.23 -1.39 36.40
C GLY A 153 2.87 -0.65 35.13
N SER A 154 2.24 0.51 35.27
CA SER A 154 1.85 1.39 34.17
C SER A 154 2.24 2.84 34.44
N GLY A 155 2.73 3.52 33.40
CA GLY A 155 3.27 4.88 33.48
C GLY A 155 4.50 5.04 32.61
N ASN A 156 5.38 5.97 32.97
CA ASN A 156 6.58 6.31 32.20
C ASN A 156 7.77 5.35 32.43
N LEU A 157 7.53 4.03 32.49
CA LEU A 157 8.53 3.01 32.84
C LEU A 157 9.89 3.18 32.16
N SER A 158 9.90 3.43 30.84
CA SER A 158 11.12 3.59 30.04
C SER A 158 11.95 4.84 30.38
N LEU A 159 11.40 5.76 31.17
CA LEU A 159 12.04 7.02 31.57
C LEU A 159 12.47 7.04 33.05
N ILE A 160 12.29 5.92 33.76
CA ILE A 160 12.65 5.80 35.16
C ILE A 160 14.16 5.72 35.30
N ASN A 161 14.72 6.56 36.19
CA ASN A 161 16.12 6.47 36.55
C ASN A 161 16.36 5.30 37.51
N ALA A 162 17.51 4.65 37.36
CA ALA A 162 17.92 3.55 38.22
C ALA A 162 18.00 4.02 39.69
N PRO A 163 17.36 3.33 40.67
CA PRO A 163 17.42 3.71 42.07
C PRO A 163 18.87 3.74 42.59
N LYS A 164 19.23 4.73 43.41
CA LYS A 164 20.59 4.77 43.98
C LYS A 164 20.73 3.69 45.06
N LEU A 165 21.84 2.95 45.01
CA LEU A 165 22.17 1.92 45.99
C LEU A 165 23.15 2.49 47.02
N GLU A 166 22.78 2.42 48.30
CA GLU A 166 23.63 2.82 49.43
C GLU A 166 24.37 1.58 49.94
N LEU A 167 25.51 1.24 49.32
CA LEU A 167 26.34 0.10 49.76
C LEU A 167 27.32 0.48 50.87
N PRO A 168 27.75 -0.49 51.71
CA PRO A 168 28.88 -0.28 52.64
C PRO A 168 30.16 0.09 51.88
N GLN A 169 31.07 0.84 52.52
CA GLN A 169 32.31 1.34 51.90
C GLN A 169 33.24 0.23 51.37
N ASP A 170 33.11 -0.98 51.91
CA ASP A 170 33.91 -2.15 51.57
C ASP A 170 33.49 -2.82 50.25
N PHE A 171 32.51 -2.25 49.55
CA PHE A 171 31.94 -2.77 48.31
C PHE A 171 32.33 -1.88 47.12
N GLU A 172 32.88 -2.50 46.08
CA GLU A 172 33.06 -1.85 44.79
C GLU A 172 31.82 -2.10 43.93
N ALA A 173 31.12 -1.02 43.56
CA ALA A 173 29.88 -1.09 42.78
C ALA A 173 30.10 -0.66 41.33
N TYR A 174 29.43 -1.34 40.41
CA TYR A 174 29.39 -0.98 38.99
C TYR A 174 28.06 -0.33 38.62
N GLU A 175 28.04 0.36 37.48
CA GLU A 175 26.81 0.92 36.93
C GLU A 175 25.79 -0.19 36.61
N PRO A 176 24.50 0.01 36.94
CA PRO A 176 23.49 -1.01 36.73
C PRO A 176 23.19 -1.22 35.25
N LYS A 177 23.01 -2.47 34.86
CA LYS A 177 22.46 -2.80 33.55
C LYS A 177 20.95 -2.68 33.57
N THR A 178 20.39 -1.91 32.65
CA THR A 178 18.94 -1.71 32.53
C THR A 178 18.35 -2.63 31.46
N SER A 179 17.23 -3.28 31.77
CA SER A 179 16.43 -4.07 30.84
C SER A 179 14.99 -3.56 30.82
N ASP A 180 14.51 -3.12 29.67
CA ASP A 180 13.15 -2.62 29.45
C ASP A 180 12.31 -3.67 28.70
N ARG A 181 11.21 -4.10 29.32
CA ARG A 181 10.20 -5.00 28.76
C ARG A 181 8.82 -4.36 28.85
N THR A 182 8.70 -3.16 28.30
CA THR A 182 7.44 -2.41 28.20
C THR A 182 6.69 -2.65 26.90
N VAL A 183 5.37 -2.59 26.98
CA VAL A 183 4.43 -2.71 25.86
C VAL A 183 3.51 -1.49 25.87
N ALA A 184 3.37 -0.87 24.69
CA ALA A 184 2.44 0.23 24.45
C ALA A 184 1.11 -0.34 23.96
N ASN A 185 0.02 0.05 24.61
CA ASN A 185 -1.34 -0.31 24.22
C ASN A 185 -2.29 0.89 24.44
N ASP A 186 -3.58 0.69 24.15
CA ASP A 186 -4.59 1.75 24.24
C ASP A 186 -4.77 2.34 25.65
N ASN A 187 -4.35 1.62 26.70
CA ASN A 187 -4.39 2.08 28.09
C ASN A 187 -3.07 2.74 28.53
N GLY A 188 -2.11 2.92 27.62
CA GLY A 188 -0.80 3.53 27.90
C GLY A 188 0.35 2.54 27.85
N LEU A 189 1.46 2.92 28.49
CA LEU A 189 2.68 2.11 28.56
C LEU A 189 2.68 1.29 29.85
N SER A 190 2.84 -0.01 29.73
CA SER A 190 2.86 -0.94 30.86
C SER A 190 3.89 -2.04 30.66
N GLY A 191 4.32 -2.68 31.74
CA GLY A 191 5.28 -3.79 31.68
C GLY A 191 6.26 -3.74 32.84
N THR A 192 7.51 -4.08 32.56
CA THR A 192 8.56 -4.21 33.57
C THR A 192 9.87 -3.60 33.12
N VAL A 193 10.54 -2.87 34.02
CA VAL A 193 11.92 -2.43 33.88
C VAL A 193 12.74 -3.05 35.01
N SER A 194 13.90 -3.61 34.68
CA SER A 194 14.81 -4.20 35.65
C SER A 194 16.16 -3.50 35.62
N PHE A 195 16.73 -3.28 36.81
CA PHE A 195 18.06 -2.73 37.03
C PHE A 195 18.92 -3.80 37.73
N GLU A 196 19.98 -4.26 37.07
CA GLU A 196 20.88 -5.29 37.59
C GLU A 196 22.18 -4.63 38.05
N TYR A 197 22.38 -4.54 39.37
CA TYR A 197 23.57 -3.97 40.01
C TYR A 197 24.57 -5.08 40.28
N LEU A 198 25.79 -4.90 39.78
CA LEU A 198 26.92 -5.77 40.10
C LEU A 198 27.79 -5.06 41.15
N PHE A 199 28.14 -5.76 42.22
CA PHE A 199 29.09 -5.25 43.21
C PHE A 199 29.98 -6.35 43.77
N ILE A 200 31.15 -5.97 44.27
CA ILE A 200 32.20 -6.88 44.74
C ILE A 200 32.60 -6.48 46.17
N PRO A 201 32.43 -7.36 47.18
CA PRO A 201 32.92 -7.12 48.53
C PRO A 201 34.43 -7.35 48.60
N ARG A 202 35.17 -6.42 49.21
CA ARG A 202 36.64 -6.47 49.32
C ARG A 202 37.16 -7.11 50.60
N PHE A 203 36.36 -7.12 51.66
CA PHE A 203 36.75 -7.65 52.98
C PHE A 203 35.77 -8.71 53.48
N ALA A 204 36.29 -9.66 54.26
CA ALA A 204 35.47 -10.67 54.93
C ALA A 204 34.73 -10.05 56.13
N GLY A 205 33.49 -10.49 56.36
CA GLY A 205 32.64 -9.96 57.42
C GLY A 205 31.16 -10.22 57.19
N ASN A 206 30.33 -9.79 58.14
CA ASN A 206 28.89 -9.77 57.96
C ASN A 206 28.46 -8.35 57.60
N PHE A 207 27.80 -8.21 56.45
CA PHE A 207 27.33 -6.95 55.93
C PHE A 207 25.82 -6.97 55.77
N THR A 208 25.19 -5.81 55.88
CA THR A 208 23.79 -5.63 55.54
C THR A 208 23.69 -4.78 54.28
N ILE A 209 23.06 -5.31 53.24
CA ILE A 209 22.63 -4.54 52.07
C ILE A 209 21.29 -3.90 52.44
N PRO A 210 21.22 -2.57 52.59
CA PRO A 210 19.99 -1.92 53.06
C PRO A 210 18.86 -2.04 52.03
N ALA A 211 17.63 -1.94 52.52
CA ALA A 211 16.45 -1.86 51.69
C ALA A 211 16.55 -0.67 50.72
N VAL A 212 16.36 -0.91 49.42
CA VAL A 212 16.38 0.14 48.42
C VAL A 212 15.01 0.80 48.37
N GLU A 213 14.99 2.13 48.32
CA GLU A 213 13.76 2.91 48.22
C GLU A 213 13.48 3.29 46.77
N PHE A 214 12.24 3.11 46.35
CA PHE A 214 11.72 3.55 45.07
C PHE A 214 10.59 4.55 45.31
N VAL A 215 10.89 5.83 45.04
CA VAL A 215 9.93 6.93 45.19
C VAL A 215 9.42 7.33 43.81
N PHE A 216 8.09 7.34 43.65
CA PHE A 216 7.40 7.69 42.40
C PHE A 216 6.18 8.56 42.68
N PHE A 217 5.71 9.31 41.68
CA PHE A 217 4.48 10.09 41.77
C PHE A 217 3.31 9.30 41.19
N ASN A 218 2.27 9.07 41.98
CA ASN A 218 1.06 8.41 41.51
C ASN A 218 0.02 9.46 41.10
N PRO A 219 -0.32 9.59 39.80
CA PRO A 219 -1.26 10.60 39.33
C PRO A 219 -2.69 10.35 39.81
N ASN A 220 -3.05 9.13 40.19
CA ASN A 220 -4.39 8.80 40.69
C ASN A 220 -4.59 9.32 42.13
N THR A 221 -3.59 9.13 43.00
CA THR A 221 -3.61 9.62 44.39
C THR A 221 -3.11 11.07 44.49
N ARG A 222 -2.43 11.56 43.44
CA ARG A 222 -1.76 12.87 43.37
C ARG A 222 -0.71 13.06 44.46
N GLN A 223 -0.04 11.99 44.84
CA GLN A 223 0.96 11.98 45.92
C GLN A 223 2.20 11.19 45.50
N TYR A 224 3.31 11.48 46.18
CA TYR A 224 4.50 10.64 46.10
C TYR A 224 4.28 9.39 46.96
N GLU A 225 4.57 8.24 46.38
CA GLU A 225 4.54 6.95 47.05
C GLU A 225 5.93 6.35 47.10
N THR A 226 6.26 5.73 48.22
CA THR A 226 7.52 5.00 48.42
C THR A 226 7.22 3.52 48.51
N ARG A 227 7.99 2.72 47.76
CA ARG A 227 8.08 1.27 47.91
C ARG A 227 9.51 0.91 48.25
N LYS A 228 9.70 -0.16 49.02
CA LYS A 228 11.02 -0.60 49.47
C LYS A 228 11.22 -2.07 49.17
N THR A 229 12.45 -2.45 48.86
CA THR A 229 12.83 -3.87 48.90
C THR A 229 13.02 -4.32 50.34
N GLU A 230 13.27 -5.61 50.51
CA GLU A 230 13.82 -6.13 51.76
C GLU A 230 15.31 -5.76 51.86
N ALA A 231 15.83 -5.77 53.09
CA ALA A 231 17.27 -5.69 53.35
C ALA A 231 17.86 -7.11 53.31
N TYR A 232 19.06 -7.26 52.78
CA TYR A 232 19.72 -8.56 52.66
C TYR A 232 20.90 -8.65 53.63
N GLN A 233 20.92 -9.71 54.44
CA GLN A 233 22.09 -10.05 55.25
C GLN A 233 23.07 -10.86 54.40
N MET A 234 24.32 -10.42 54.37
CA MET A 234 25.38 -11.01 53.56
C MET A 234 26.56 -11.43 54.43
N THR A 235 26.99 -12.67 54.27
CA THR A 235 28.20 -13.20 54.91
C THR A 235 29.29 -13.33 53.85
N VAL A 236 30.37 -12.57 54.03
CA VAL A 236 31.55 -12.60 53.17
C VAL A 236 32.64 -13.39 53.86
N THR A 237 33.03 -14.52 53.30
CA THR A 237 34.16 -15.32 53.80
C THR A 237 35.47 -14.81 53.21
N LYS A 238 36.59 -15.08 53.89
CA LYS A 238 37.91 -14.74 53.34
C LYS A 238 38.13 -15.53 52.04
N GLY A 239 38.27 -14.83 50.93
CA GLY A 239 38.62 -15.42 49.65
C GLY A 239 40.05 -15.97 49.68
N SER A 240 40.32 -16.94 48.82
CA SER A 240 41.69 -17.43 48.61
C SER A 240 42.56 -16.28 48.08
N ASP A 241 43.68 -15.99 48.75
CA ASP A 241 44.65 -14.94 48.38
C ASP A 241 45.34 -15.19 47.01
N ASP A 242 44.96 -16.28 46.33
CA ASP A 242 45.37 -16.59 44.98
C ASP A 242 44.14 -16.48 44.05
N GLN A 243 44.22 -15.54 43.11
CA GLN A 243 43.84 -15.64 41.70
C GLN A 243 43.25 -14.34 41.16
N ASN A 244 43.93 -13.84 40.13
CA ASN A 244 43.40 -12.91 39.13
C ASN A 244 41.97 -13.35 38.74
N ALA A 245 40.97 -12.61 39.20
CA ALA A 245 39.57 -12.84 38.88
C ALA A 245 39.36 -12.62 37.38
N SER A 246 39.43 -13.73 36.64
CA SER A 246 38.92 -13.82 35.29
C SER A 246 37.43 -13.54 35.33
N VAL A 247 37.02 -12.50 34.61
CA VAL A 247 35.62 -12.13 34.37
C VAL A 247 34.95 -13.28 33.62
N MET A 248 34.45 -14.26 34.35
CA MET A 248 33.73 -15.40 33.78
C MET A 248 32.24 -15.04 33.71
N SER A 249 31.82 -14.68 32.52
CA SER A 249 30.45 -14.43 32.11
C SER A 249 29.57 -15.67 32.32
N SER A 250 29.00 -15.82 33.51
CA SER A 250 27.91 -16.76 33.81
C SER A 250 26.56 -16.07 33.60
N TYR A 251 26.15 -15.94 32.34
CA TYR A 251 24.74 -15.91 32.00
C TYR A 251 24.33 -17.33 31.61
N SER A 252 23.34 -17.86 32.32
CA SER A 252 22.60 -19.07 31.97
C SER A 252 22.14 -19.00 30.52
N LYS A 253 22.83 -19.71 29.62
CA LYS A 253 22.24 -20.18 28.38
C LYS A 253 21.31 -21.32 28.75
N GLN A 254 20.03 -21.06 28.56
CA GLN A 254 18.94 -22.03 28.52
C GLN A 254 19.38 -23.33 27.81
N ASN A 255 19.09 -24.47 28.45
CA ASN A 255 19.39 -25.82 27.97
C ASN A 255 19.02 -25.98 26.49
N VAL A 256 20.03 -26.13 25.63
CA VAL A 256 19.89 -26.77 24.32
C VAL A 256 20.53 -28.13 24.46
N THR A 257 19.71 -29.16 24.53
CA THR A 257 20.11 -30.57 24.43
C THR A 257 20.86 -30.79 23.12
N MET A 258 22.19 -30.90 23.19
CA MET A 258 23.02 -31.41 22.10
C MET A 258 23.05 -32.93 22.17
N ILE A 259 22.25 -33.55 21.31
CA ILE A 259 22.45 -34.92 20.87
C ILE A 259 23.79 -34.98 20.12
N GLY A 260 24.65 -35.92 20.50
CA GLY A 260 25.66 -36.47 19.59
C GLY A 260 27.12 -36.23 19.96
N LYS A 261 27.76 -37.29 20.47
CA LYS A 261 29.19 -37.59 20.31
C LYS A 261 29.67 -37.20 18.91
N ASP A 262 30.57 -36.23 18.75
CA ASP A 262 31.67 -36.31 17.77
C ASP A 262 32.59 -35.09 17.85
N ILE A 263 33.70 -35.17 18.58
CA ILE A 263 34.80 -34.22 18.33
C ILE A 263 36.13 -34.97 18.34
N ARG A 264 36.59 -35.31 17.15
CA ARG A 264 37.99 -35.63 16.84
C ARG A 264 38.77 -34.34 16.59
N PHE A 265 40.09 -34.40 16.82
CA PHE A 265 41.05 -33.30 16.64
C PHE A 265 40.95 -32.62 15.26
N ILE A 266 41.12 -31.29 15.23
CA ILE A 266 41.06 -30.47 14.01
C ILE A 266 42.28 -30.75 13.12
N LYS A 267 42.05 -31.23 11.90
CA LYS A 267 43.09 -31.43 10.87
C LYS A 267 43.62 -30.09 10.36
N GLN A 268 44.89 -29.77 10.62
CA GLN A 268 45.59 -28.55 10.19
C GLN A 268 46.15 -28.62 8.74
N ASN A 269 45.46 -29.29 7.81
CA ASN A 269 45.89 -29.25 6.41
C ASN A 269 45.16 -28.15 5.63
N LYS A 270 45.91 -27.42 4.78
CA LYS A 270 45.41 -26.34 3.93
C LYS A 270 44.22 -26.82 3.10
N SER A 271 43.04 -26.45 3.55
CA SER A 271 41.78 -26.85 2.93
C SER A 271 41.59 -26.00 1.68
N LYS A 272 41.55 -26.61 0.49
CA LYS A 272 41.09 -25.93 -0.72
C LYS A 272 39.58 -25.77 -0.63
N LEU A 273 39.16 -24.56 -0.23
CA LEU A 273 37.75 -24.18 -0.19
C LEU A 273 37.16 -24.32 -1.60
N LYS A 274 36.07 -25.09 -1.72
CA LYS A 274 35.22 -25.06 -2.90
C LYS A 274 34.02 -24.17 -2.57
N PRO A 275 33.68 -23.18 -3.42
CA PRO A 275 32.52 -22.35 -3.19
C PRO A 275 31.27 -23.23 -3.12
N LYS A 276 30.52 -23.13 -2.03
CA LYS A 276 29.24 -23.83 -1.85
C LYS A 276 28.13 -22.83 -2.04
N GLY A 277 27.39 -23.00 -3.13
CA GLY A 277 26.31 -22.13 -3.57
C GLY A 277 26.68 -21.40 -4.86
N SER A 278 25.84 -21.56 -5.88
CA SER A 278 25.84 -20.67 -7.04
C SER A 278 25.00 -19.45 -6.68
N SER A 279 25.61 -18.28 -6.69
CA SER A 279 24.84 -17.04 -6.69
C SER A 279 24.22 -16.87 -8.08
N PHE A 280 22.92 -16.59 -8.15
CA PHE A 280 22.24 -16.25 -9.40
C PHE A 280 22.78 -14.95 -10.01
N PHE A 281 23.25 -14.02 -9.15
CA PHE A 281 23.80 -12.76 -9.59
C PHE A 281 25.15 -12.97 -10.30
N GLY A 282 25.21 -12.58 -11.57
CA GLY A 282 26.41 -12.71 -12.40
C GLY A 282 26.53 -14.00 -13.21
N THR A 283 25.54 -14.90 -13.16
CA THR A 283 25.51 -16.06 -14.07
C THR A 283 25.08 -15.67 -15.49
N PHE A 284 25.32 -16.56 -16.44
CA PHE A 284 24.85 -16.39 -17.82
C PHE A 284 23.32 -16.28 -17.89
N GLU A 285 22.57 -17.01 -17.05
CA GLU A 285 21.11 -16.90 -17.01
C GLU A 285 20.63 -15.53 -16.51
N PHE A 286 21.37 -14.91 -15.59
CA PHE A 286 21.04 -13.55 -15.14
C PHE A 286 21.15 -12.54 -16.28
N TYR A 287 22.23 -12.57 -17.07
CA TYR A 287 22.40 -11.65 -18.20
C TYR A 287 21.44 -11.96 -19.37
N SER A 288 21.07 -13.23 -19.58
CA SER A 288 20.16 -13.60 -20.66
C SER A 288 18.76 -12.99 -20.49
N ILE A 289 18.29 -12.79 -19.26
CA ILE A 289 17.00 -12.13 -18.97
C ILE A 289 17.00 -10.66 -19.42
N TYR A 290 18.10 -9.93 -19.22
CA TYR A 290 18.22 -8.55 -19.68
C TYR A 290 18.25 -8.47 -21.21
N VAL A 291 19.01 -9.35 -21.86
CA VAL A 291 19.05 -9.43 -23.33
C VAL A 291 17.69 -9.79 -23.90
N LEU A 292 16.98 -10.75 -23.29
CA LEU A 292 15.64 -11.14 -23.72
C LEU A 292 14.63 -9.98 -23.59
N SER A 293 14.72 -9.23 -22.50
CA SER A 293 13.87 -8.04 -22.27
C SER A 293 14.13 -6.95 -23.32
N LEU A 294 15.40 -6.74 -23.70
CA LEU A 294 15.79 -5.80 -24.74
C LEU A 294 15.26 -6.23 -26.13
N ILE A 295 15.36 -7.52 -26.45
CA ILE A 295 14.84 -8.08 -27.70
C ILE A 295 13.31 -7.94 -27.76
N ALA A 296 12.61 -8.25 -26.67
CA ALA A 296 11.16 -8.10 -26.59
C ALA A 296 10.73 -6.64 -26.82
N PHE A 297 11.44 -5.68 -26.21
CA PHE A 297 11.21 -4.26 -26.43
C PHE A 297 11.43 -3.87 -27.90
N ALA A 298 12.52 -4.32 -28.53
CA ALA A 298 12.80 -4.05 -29.94
C ALA A 298 11.71 -4.61 -30.87
N ILE A 299 11.20 -5.82 -30.60
CA ILE A 299 10.10 -6.43 -31.35
C ILE A 299 8.83 -5.57 -31.24
N VAL A 300 8.43 -5.20 -30.03
CA VAL A 300 7.24 -4.35 -29.80
C VAL A 300 7.40 -3.01 -30.50
N PHE A 301 8.58 -2.40 -30.43
CA PHE A 301 8.87 -1.14 -31.10
C PHE A 301 8.71 -1.24 -32.63
N VAL A 302 9.26 -2.28 -33.26
CA VAL A 302 9.14 -2.51 -34.71
C VAL A 302 7.69 -2.75 -35.12
N LEU A 303 6.94 -3.57 -34.36
CA LEU A 303 5.52 -3.84 -34.62
C LEU A 303 4.67 -2.58 -34.51
N ASN A 304 4.90 -1.75 -33.49
CA ASN A 304 4.21 -0.48 -33.32
C ASN A 304 4.55 0.50 -34.44
N ARG A 305 5.82 0.58 -34.86
CA ARG A 305 6.23 1.44 -35.98
C ARG A 305 5.57 1.01 -37.30
N LYS A 306 5.39 -0.31 -37.50
CA LYS A 306 4.69 -0.84 -38.67
C LYS A 306 3.19 -0.49 -38.63
N LYS A 307 2.53 -0.65 -37.49
CA LYS A 307 1.12 -0.24 -37.29
C LYS A 307 0.90 1.25 -37.53
N ILE A 308 1.79 2.12 -37.04
CA ILE A 308 1.69 3.57 -37.24
C ILE A 308 1.77 3.92 -38.73
N LYS A 309 2.68 3.29 -39.49
CA LYS A 309 2.76 3.46 -40.95
C LYS A 309 1.52 2.95 -41.70
N GLU A 310 0.92 1.85 -41.25
CA GLU A 310 -0.33 1.33 -41.84
C GLU A 310 -1.53 2.23 -41.54
N SER A 311 -1.57 2.86 -40.36
CA SER A 311 -2.64 3.80 -39.96
C SER A 311 -2.60 5.15 -40.67
N ALA A 312 -1.48 5.50 -41.33
CA ALA A 312 -1.38 6.74 -42.12
C ALA A 312 -2.21 6.70 -43.42
N ASN A 313 -2.59 5.51 -43.90
CA ASN A 313 -3.38 5.31 -45.12
C ASN A 313 -4.80 4.80 -44.81
N LEU A 314 -5.50 5.45 -43.87
CA LEU A 314 -6.88 5.09 -43.50
C LEU A 314 -7.83 5.05 -44.71
N ALA A 315 -7.67 5.94 -45.68
CA ALA A 315 -8.48 5.95 -46.91
C ALA A 315 -8.26 4.68 -47.77
N LEU A 316 -7.01 4.23 -47.94
CA LEU A 316 -6.72 2.99 -48.68
C LEU A 316 -7.20 1.75 -47.94
N VAL A 317 -7.14 1.74 -46.61
CA VAL A 317 -7.66 0.63 -45.79
C VAL A 317 -9.19 0.58 -45.86
N ARG A 318 -9.87 1.74 -45.82
CA ARG A 318 -11.32 1.84 -46.01
C ARG A 318 -11.73 1.37 -47.40
N ASN A 319 -11.06 1.84 -48.46
CA ASN A 319 -11.31 1.40 -49.83
C ASN A 319 -11.15 -0.12 -50.00
N LYS A 320 -10.06 -0.70 -49.48
CA LYS A 320 -9.83 -2.16 -49.53
C LYS A 320 -10.86 -2.98 -48.73
N ARG A 321 -11.42 -2.41 -47.67
CA ARG A 321 -12.41 -3.09 -46.80
C ARG A 321 -13.86 -2.78 -47.19
N ALA A 322 -14.11 -1.80 -48.05
CA ALA A 322 -15.45 -1.35 -48.47
C ALA A 322 -16.32 -2.53 -48.91
N ASN A 323 -15.79 -3.40 -49.77
CA ASN A 323 -16.53 -4.56 -50.27
C ASN A 323 -16.87 -5.56 -49.15
N LYS A 324 -15.89 -5.86 -48.28
CA LYS A 324 -16.12 -6.77 -47.14
C LYS A 324 -17.19 -6.24 -46.18
N VAL A 325 -17.23 -4.94 -45.95
CA VAL A 325 -18.23 -4.29 -45.09
C VAL A 325 -19.61 -4.28 -45.77
N ALA A 326 -19.67 -3.96 -47.06
CA ALA A 326 -20.90 -3.98 -47.84
C ALA A 326 -21.53 -5.38 -47.94
N LEU A 327 -20.73 -6.42 -48.23
CA LEU A 327 -21.17 -7.81 -48.25
C LEU A 327 -21.67 -8.30 -46.90
N LYS A 328 -21.03 -7.86 -45.79
CA LYS A 328 -21.53 -8.15 -44.44
C LYS A 328 -22.92 -7.55 -44.23
N ARG A 329 -23.14 -6.30 -44.62
CA ARG A 329 -24.44 -5.61 -44.51
C ARG A 329 -25.49 -6.23 -45.44
N LEU A 330 -25.13 -6.66 -46.64
CA LEU A 330 -26.02 -7.42 -47.51
C LEU A 330 -26.38 -8.78 -46.91
N LYS A 331 -25.45 -9.46 -46.24
CA LYS A 331 -25.76 -10.70 -45.50
C LYS A 331 -26.74 -10.45 -44.36
N ASP A 332 -26.64 -9.31 -43.68
CA ASP A 332 -27.61 -8.91 -42.66
C ASP A 332 -28.98 -8.59 -43.30
N ALA A 333 -29.01 -7.91 -44.45
CA ALA A 333 -30.22 -7.71 -45.24
C ALA A 333 -30.88 -9.05 -45.64
N ALA A 334 -30.09 -10.03 -46.09
CA ALA A 334 -30.61 -11.37 -46.40
C ALA A 334 -31.25 -12.07 -45.18
N ARG A 335 -30.77 -11.78 -43.97
CA ARG A 335 -31.37 -12.28 -42.73
C ARG A 335 -32.71 -11.58 -42.45
N PHE A 336 -32.77 -10.26 -42.58
CA PHE A 336 -34.01 -9.49 -42.41
C PHE A 336 -35.08 -9.88 -43.44
N LEU A 337 -34.67 -10.18 -44.68
CA LEU A 337 -35.53 -10.71 -45.73
C LEU A 337 -36.16 -12.06 -45.33
N LYS A 338 -35.37 -12.99 -44.79
CA LYS A 338 -35.89 -14.29 -44.31
C LYS A 338 -36.84 -14.18 -43.12
N ASN A 339 -36.64 -13.17 -42.28
CA ASN A 339 -37.44 -12.93 -41.09
C ASN A 339 -38.65 -12.01 -41.37
N ASN A 340 -38.89 -11.64 -42.63
CA ASN A 340 -39.97 -10.74 -43.06
C ASN A 340 -39.94 -9.34 -42.39
N GLN A 341 -38.73 -8.85 -42.07
CA GLN A 341 -38.51 -7.56 -41.40
C GLN A 341 -38.23 -6.47 -42.45
N ALA A 342 -39.29 -5.95 -43.06
CA ALA A 342 -39.26 -5.01 -44.17
C ALA A 342 -38.39 -3.76 -43.93
N GLU A 343 -38.65 -3.03 -42.84
CA GLU A 343 -37.98 -1.77 -42.54
C GLU A 343 -36.46 -1.95 -42.34
N GLN A 344 -36.08 -2.97 -41.58
CA GLN A 344 -34.69 -3.31 -41.27
C GLN A 344 -33.94 -3.83 -42.50
N PHE A 345 -34.66 -4.51 -43.42
CA PHE A 345 -34.14 -4.93 -44.70
C PHE A 345 -33.74 -3.72 -45.56
N TYR A 346 -34.67 -2.79 -45.82
CA TYR A 346 -34.41 -1.62 -46.66
C TYR A 346 -33.32 -0.73 -46.06
N GLU A 347 -33.32 -0.53 -44.74
CA GLU A 347 -32.26 0.22 -44.06
C GLU A 347 -30.87 -0.41 -44.25
N SER A 348 -30.80 -1.75 -44.16
CA SER A 348 -29.54 -2.49 -44.31
C SER A 348 -29.00 -2.43 -45.73
N VAL A 349 -29.88 -2.49 -46.75
CA VAL A 349 -29.51 -2.36 -48.17
C VAL A 349 -29.01 -0.94 -48.48
N ILE A 350 -29.72 0.10 -48.04
CA ILE A 350 -29.30 1.50 -48.18
C ILE A 350 -27.94 1.74 -47.51
N LYS A 351 -27.77 1.25 -46.27
CA LYS A 351 -26.49 1.36 -45.55
C LYS A 351 -25.36 0.59 -46.24
N ALA A 352 -25.65 -0.52 -46.91
CA ALA A 352 -24.65 -1.25 -47.68
C ALA A 352 -24.20 -0.44 -48.91
N LEU A 353 -25.15 0.13 -49.67
CA LEU A 353 -24.89 0.88 -50.90
C LEU A 353 -24.17 2.21 -50.63
N TRP A 354 -24.71 3.08 -49.78
CA TRP A 354 -24.07 4.36 -49.46
C TRP A 354 -22.75 4.21 -48.70
N GLY A 355 -22.65 3.21 -47.82
CA GLY A 355 -21.41 2.90 -47.13
C GLY A 355 -20.31 2.44 -48.09
N TYR A 356 -20.65 1.58 -49.05
CA TYR A 356 -19.74 1.16 -50.10
C TYR A 356 -19.26 2.35 -50.94
N LEU A 357 -20.18 3.20 -51.40
CA LEU A 357 -19.83 4.38 -52.20
C LEU A 357 -18.92 5.35 -51.43
N SER A 358 -19.23 5.63 -50.16
CA SER A 358 -18.39 6.49 -49.31
C SER A 358 -16.97 5.93 -49.17
N ASP A 359 -16.84 4.64 -48.82
CA ASP A 359 -15.55 4.02 -48.56
C ASP A 359 -14.75 3.77 -49.86
N LYS A 360 -15.40 3.43 -50.96
CA LYS A 360 -14.76 3.12 -52.25
C LYS A 360 -14.39 4.38 -53.02
N LEU A 361 -15.24 5.40 -52.99
CA LEU A 361 -14.98 6.69 -53.66
C LEU A 361 -14.17 7.66 -52.78
N SER A 362 -13.93 7.30 -51.51
CA SER A 362 -13.26 8.17 -50.52
C SER A 362 -13.95 9.53 -50.33
N ILE A 363 -15.28 9.55 -50.50
CA ILE A 363 -16.11 10.74 -50.31
C ILE A 363 -16.74 10.64 -48.91
N PRO A 364 -16.57 11.65 -48.02
CA PRO A 364 -17.26 11.67 -46.73
C PRO A 364 -18.77 11.56 -46.90
N VAL A 365 -19.45 10.82 -46.01
CA VAL A 365 -20.91 10.62 -46.06
C VAL A 365 -21.68 11.95 -46.07
N ALA A 366 -21.15 12.99 -45.44
CA ALA A 366 -21.77 14.32 -45.42
C ALA A 366 -21.82 14.99 -46.81
N ASP A 367 -20.87 14.66 -47.69
CA ASP A 367 -20.76 15.23 -49.03
C ASP A 367 -21.31 14.28 -50.11
N LEU A 368 -21.83 13.13 -49.70
CA LEU A 368 -22.24 12.06 -50.60
C LEU A 368 -23.71 12.22 -50.95
N ASN A 369 -23.98 12.70 -52.16
CA ASN A 369 -25.32 12.84 -52.72
C ASN A 369 -25.42 12.11 -54.08
N ARG A 370 -26.65 12.00 -54.60
CA ARG A 370 -26.95 11.30 -55.85
C ARG A 370 -26.07 11.78 -57.01
N GLU A 371 -26.03 13.09 -57.21
CA GLU A 371 -25.33 13.73 -58.32
C GLU A 371 -23.83 13.45 -58.28
N LYS A 372 -23.20 13.67 -57.11
CA LYS A 372 -21.77 13.45 -56.90
C LYS A 372 -21.41 11.97 -57.00
N ALA A 373 -22.23 11.07 -56.45
CA ALA A 373 -22.03 9.64 -56.59
C ALA A 373 -22.12 9.19 -58.06
N SER A 374 -23.14 9.63 -58.81
CA SER A 374 -23.25 9.30 -60.24
C SER A 374 -22.09 9.86 -61.06
N ALA A 375 -21.70 11.12 -60.83
CA ALA A 375 -20.62 11.77 -61.57
C ALA A 375 -19.28 11.05 -61.34
N THR A 376 -18.95 10.71 -60.09
CA THR A 376 -17.70 10.01 -59.77
C THR A 376 -17.70 8.55 -60.25
N LEU A 377 -18.86 7.88 -60.29
CA LEU A 377 -18.98 6.53 -60.86
C LEU A 377 -18.76 6.52 -62.38
N LEU A 378 -19.30 7.52 -63.09
CA LEU A 378 -19.10 7.70 -64.53
C LEU A 378 -17.66 8.09 -64.87
N GLU A 379 -17.02 8.95 -64.06
CA GLU A 379 -15.60 9.28 -64.20
C GLU A 379 -14.70 8.03 -64.05
N LYS A 380 -15.16 7.03 -63.28
CA LYS A 380 -14.49 5.73 -63.13
C LYS A 380 -14.85 4.71 -64.22
N SER A 381 -15.43 5.16 -65.34
CA SER A 381 -15.77 4.36 -66.51
C SER A 381 -16.78 3.23 -66.25
N ILE A 382 -17.70 3.43 -65.31
CA ILE A 382 -18.82 2.50 -65.06
C ILE A 382 -19.92 2.79 -66.07
N ASP A 383 -20.55 1.74 -66.60
CA ASP A 383 -21.62 1.87 -67.57
C ASP A 383 -22.83 2.66 -67.02
N GLN A 384 -23.39 3.55 -67.83
CA GLN A 384 -24.51 4.42 -67.44
C GLN A 384 -25.73 3.60 -66.99
N ASN A 385 -25.95 2.42 -67.59
CA ASN A 385 -27.08 1.57 -67.19
C ASN A 385 -26.91 1.02 -65.77
N THR A 386 -25.68 0.65 -65.38
CA THR A 386 -25.39 0.17 -64.02
C THR A 386 -25.51 1.29 -62.99
N VAL A 387 -25.10 2.51 -63.32
CA VAL A 387 -25.30 3.69 -62.45
C VAL A 387 -26.79 3.98 -62.28
N ASN A 388 -27.57 3.91 -63.35
CA ASN A 388 -29.03 4.12 -63.28
C ASN A 388 -29.73 3.02 -62.47
N GLU A 389 -29.32 1.76 -62.63
CA GLU A 389 -29.82 0.62 -61.86
C GLU A 389 -29.53 0.80 -60.36
N LEU A 390 -28.31 1.21 -60.00
CA LEU A 390 -27.97 1.54 -58.61
C LEU A 390 -28.88 2.62 -58.04
N MET A 391 -29.04 3.72 -58.76
CA MET A 391 -29.84 4.86 -58.28
C MET A 391 -31.31 4.47 -58.12
N LYS A 392 -31.84 3.67 -59.04
CA LYS A 392 -33.20 3.13 -58.92
C LYS A 392 -33.35 2.26 -57.67
N ILE A 393 -32.38 1.39 -57.37
CA ILE A 393 -32.43 0.54 -56.17
C ILE A 393 -32.38 1.39 -54.88
N ILE A 394 -31.56 2.44 -54.85
CA ILE A 394 -31.52 3.38 -53.71
C ILE A 394 -32.87 4.09 -53.56
N ASP A 395 -33.43 4.61 -54.66
CA ASP A 395 -34.73 5.29 -54.67
C ASP A 395 -35.85 4.37 -54.19
N ASP A 396 -35.89 3.12 -54.69
CA ASP A 396 -36.89 2.14 -54.32
C ASP A 396 -36.80 1.78 -52.82
N CYS A 397 -35.58 1.67 -52.28
CA CYS A 397 -35.39 1.41 -50.85
C CYS A 397 -35.77 2.62 -49.98
N GLU A 398 -35.44 3.83 -50.42
CA GLU A 398 -35.80 5.06 -49.70
C GLU A 398 -37.31 5.26 -49.71
N PHE A 399 -37.96 5.08 -50.86
CA PHE A 399 -39.40 5.14 -51.00
C PHE A 399 -40.11 4.09 -50.15
N ALA A 400 -39.63 2.84 -50.16
CA ALA A 400 -40.19 1.77 -49.32
C ALA A 400 -40.06 2.07 -47.81
N ARG A 401 -39.03 2.81 -47.39
CA ARG A 401 -38.84 3.22 -45.99
C ARG A 401 -39.75 4.37 -45.58
N TYR A 402 -39.93 5.36 -46.45
CA TYR A 402 -40.68 6.58 -46.12
C TYR A 402 -42.18 6.50 -46.45
N ALA A 403 -42.58 5.65 -47.40
CA ALA A 403 -43.96 5.46 -47.85
C ALA A 403 -44.30 3.97 -48.09
N PRO A 404 -44.21 3.10 -47.06
CA PRO A 404 -44.36 1.65 -47.21
C PRO A 404 -45.73 1.21 -47.75
N ALA A 405 -46.80 1.98 -47.50
CA ALA A 405 -48.16 1.64 -47.94
C ALA A 405 -48.38 1.78 -49.46
N ALA A 406 -47.51 2.51 -50.17
CA ALA A 406 -47.62 2.78 -51.60
C ALA A 406 -46.60 2.01 -52.46
N PHE A 407 -45.70 1.25 -51.82
CA PHE A 407 -44.62 0.55 -52.52
C PHE A 407 -45.04 -0.87 -52.91
N SER A 408 -44.98 -1.19 -54.21
CA SER A 408 -45.37 -2.49 -54.76
C SER A 408 -44.18 -3.36 -55.21
N GLY A 409 -42.94 -2.95 -54.93
CA GLY A 409 -41.74 -3.69 -55.35
C GLY A 409 -41.42 -4.88 -54.45
N THR A 410 -40.83 -5.94 -55.02
CA THR A 410 -40.49 -7.14 -54.24
C THR A 410 -39.12 -6.98 -53.55
N MET A 411 -39.04 -7.33 -52.26
CA MET A 411 -37.77 -7.30 -51.50
C MET A 411 -36.70 -8.19 -52.12
N ASN A 412 -37.11 -9.29 -52.76
CA ASN A 412 -36.21 -10.20 -53.47
C ASN A 412 -35.55 -9.52 -54.69
N GLU A 413 -36.31 -8.78 -55.50
CA GLU A 413 -35.75 -8.05 -56.65
C GLU A 413 -34.73 -6.99 -56.22
N ILE A 414 -35.01 -6.27 -55.12
CA ILE A 414 -34.10 -5.28 -54.56
C ILE A 414 -32.81 -5.92 -54.05
N TYR A 415 -32.92 -7.06 -53.36
CA TYR A 415 -31.76 -7.78 -52.86
C TYR A 415 -30.87 -8.31 -54.01
N ASP A 416 -31.49 -8.94 -55.01
CA ASP A 416 -30.79 -9.51 -56.15
C ASP A 416 -30.16 -8.42 -57.04
N GLY A 417 -30.85 -7.29 -57.21
CA GLY A 417 -30.32 -6.09 -57.88
C GLY A 417 -29.12 -5.51 -57.13
N ALA A 418 -29.23 -5.31 -55.81
CA ALA A 418 -28.14 -4.76 -55.01
C ALA A 418 -26.90 -5.68 -55.00
N ALA A 419 -27.10 -7.00 -54.92
CA ALA A 419 -26.01 -7.97 -54.99
C ALA A 419 -25.33 -7.97 -56.37
N ARG A 420 -26.10 -7.85 -57.45
CA ARG A 420 -25.61 -7.79 -58.83
C ARG A 420 -24.77 -6.54 -59.07
N VAL A 421 -25.29 -5.37 -58.73
CA VAL A 421 -24.59 -4.08 -58.88
C VAL A 421 -23.29 -4.07 -58.07
N MET A 422 -23.31 -4.56 -56.84
CA MET A 422 -22.10 -4.70 -56.01
C MET A 422 -21.05 -5.64 -56.64
N GLY A 423 -21.49 -6.75 -57.24
CA GLY A 423 -20.61 -7.68 -57.94
C GLY A 423 -19.98 -7.07 -59.21
N ILE A 424 -20.69 -6.17 -59.90
CA ILE A 424 -20.14 -5.42 -61.04
C ILE A 424 -19.10 -4.40 -60.56
N PHE A 425 -19.41 -3.66 -59.50
CA PHE A 425 -18.50 -2.66 -58.94
C PHE A 425 -17.22 -3.26 -58.36
N GLU A 426 -17.28 -4.45 -57.78
CA GLU A 426 -16.06 -5.18 -57.38
C GLU A 426 -15.12 -5.47 -58.56
N LYS A 427 -15.69 -5.83 -59.72
CA LYS A 427 -14.89 -6.18 -60.90
C LYS A 427 -14.33 -4.94 -61.61
N GLN A 428 -15.10 -3.86 -61.64
CA GLN A 428 -14.77 -2.66 -62.43
C GLN A 428 -14.03 -1.59 -61.62
N ILE A 429 -14.28 -1.47 -60.31
CA ILE A 429 -13.63 -0.49 -59.45
C ILE A 429 -12.54 -1.20 -58.63
N LYS A 430 -11.30 -1.25 -59.16
CA LYS A 430 -10.15 -1.77 -58.41
C LYS A 430 -9.62 -0.77 -57.40
#